data_AF-A0A142CHX8-F1
#
_entry.id   AF-A0A142CHX8-F1
#
_cell.length_a   1.000
_cell.length_b   1.000
_cell.length_c   1.000
_cell.angle_alpha   90.00
_cell.angle_beta   90.00
_cell.angle_gamma   90.00
#
_symmetry.space_group_name_H-M   'P 1'
#
loop_
_entity.id
_entity.type
_entity.pdbx_description
1 polymer ?
#
loop_
_entity_poly.entity_id
_entity_poly.type
_entity_poly.pdbx_seq_one_letter_code
_entity_poly.pdbx_strand_id
1 'polypeptide(L)'
;LHALRNAEKALLPGYHPFEWMPPLKNVSTSTDVGIIDGLSGLNRSVDEYPVEAISKRFRYDSALVSTLKDMEEDILEGLKSQDLEEYLSGPFTVIIKESCDGMGDVSEKHGSGPAVPEKAVRFSFTIMNISVPNNSGSVRIFEEAKPNSELCCKPLCLMLADESDHETLTAILSPLIAEREAMKSSELMLEIGGILRSFKFI
;
A
#
# COMPACT_ATOMS: atom_id res chain seq x y z
N LEU A 1 10.01 25.36 -4.42
CA LEU A 1 10.16 24.01 -5.04
C LEU A 1 11.06 23.07 -4.22
N HIS A 2 12.32 23.39 -3.96
CA HIS A 2 13.21 22.49 -3.19
C HIS A 2 12.68 22.12 -1.79
N ALA A 3 12.20 23.11 -1.03
CA ALA A 3 11.61 22.87 0.29
C ALA A 3 10.40 21.91 0.25
N LEU A 4 9.52 22.06 -0.75
CA LEU A 4 8.36 21.17 -0.94
C LEU A 4 8.79 19.73 -1.22
N ARG A 5 9.80 19.53 -2.08
CA ARG A 5 10.35 18.19 -2.35
C ARG A 5 10.99 17.54 -1.13
N ASN A 6 11.54 18.32 -0.20
CA ASN A 6 12.08 17.77 1.04
C ASN A 6 10.95 17.42 2.02
N ALA A 7 9.92 18.26 2.10
CA ALA A 7 8.75 17.99 2.94
C ALA A 7 7.96 16.76 2.50
N GLU A 8 7.80 16.57 1.18
CA GLU A 8 7.08 15.43 0.59
C GLU A 8 7.66 14.07 1.00
N LYS A 9 8.98 13.97 1.19
CA LYS A 9 9.63 12.70 1.55
C LYS A 9 9.08 12.09 2.82
N ALA A 10 8.67 12.91 3.78
CA ALA A 10 8.11 12.44 5.04
C ALA A 10 6.73 11.77 4.88
N LEU A 11 6.04 12.06 3.77
CA LEU A 11 4.70 11.54 3.46
C LEU A 11 4.74 10.35 2.49
N LEU A 12 5.92 10.01 1.96
CA LEU A 12 6.07 8.93 1.00
C LEU A 12 6.43 7.61 1.68
N PRO A 13 5.98 6.48 1.12
CA PRO A 13 6.45 5.16 1.52
C PRO A 13 7.98 5.08 1.51
N GLY A 14 8.54 4.42 2.51
CA GLY A 14 9.99 4.29 2.69
C GLY A 14 10.62 5.32 3.64
N TYR A 15 9.83 6.17 4.30
CA TYR A 15 10.37 7.16 5.26
C TYR A 15 10.39 6.65 6.71
N HIS A 16 9.29 6.06 7.17
CA HIS A 16 9.13 5.65 8.56
C HIS A 16 9.69 4.24 8.82
N PRO A 17 10.40 4.01 9.94
CA PRO A 17 10.80 2.67 10.36
C PRO A 17 9.61 1.88 10.90
N PHE A 18 9.62 0.56 10.70
CA PHE A 18 8.61 -0.38 11.18
C PHE A 18 9.20 -1.80 11.24
N GLU A 19 8.49 -2.71 11.90
CA GLU A 19 8.86 -4.12 11.98
C GLU A 19 7.62 -5.01 11.81
N TRP A 20 7.80 -6.22 11.28
CA TRP A 20 6.75 -7.23 11.22
C TRP A 20 7.09 -8.40 12.14
N MET A 21 6.10 -8.84 12.93
CA MET A 21 6.24 -9.94 13.87
C MET A 21 5.17 -11.01 13.63
N PRO A 22 5.55 -12.21 13.13
CA PRO A 22 6.88 -12.61 12.64
C PRO A 22 7.28 -11.90 11.33
N PRO A 23 8.57 -11.91 10.93
CA PRO A 23 9.01 -11.35 9.66
C PRO A 23 8.24 -11.92 8.46
N LEU A 24 7.91 -11.06 7.49
CA LEU A 24 7.15 -11.43 6.31
C LEU A 24 7.95 -12.39 5.41
N LYS A 25 7.32 -13.50 5.02
CA LYS A 25 7.93 -14.46 4.10
C LYS A 25 8.12 -13.83 2.71
N ASN A 26 9.33 -13.93 2.15
CA ASN A 26 9.70 -13.44 0.82
C ASN A 26 9.54 -11.92 0.61
N VAL A 27 9.42 -11.14 1.68
CA VAL A 27 9.42 -9.68 1.63
C VAL A 27 10.67 -9.18 2.34
N SER A 28 11.40 -8.25 1.73
CA SER A 28 12.60 -7.66 2.34
C SER A 28 12.26 -6.94 3.65
N THR A 29 13.13 -7.03 4.66
CA THR A 29 12.98 -6.33 5.94
C THR A 29 13.40 -4.85 5.88
N SER A 30 13.95 -4.38 4.75
CA SER A 30 14.35 -2.97 4.58
C SER A 30 13.13 -2.06 4.65
N THR A 31 13.16 -0.99 5.44
CA THR A 31 12.02 -0.08 5.61
C THR A 31 12.13 1.19 4.75
N ASP A 32 13.24 1.36 4.03
CA ASP A 32 13.59 2.53 3.21
C ASP A 32 13.22 2.36 1.71
N VAL A 33 12.28 1.46 1.42
CA VAL A 33 11.85 1.13 0.06
C VAL A 33 10.70 2.06 -0.36
N GLY A 34 10.99 2.97 -1.29
CA GLY A 34 10.00 3.86 -1.91
C GLY A 34 9.41 3.28 -3.20
N ILE A 35 9.45 4.08 -4.27
CA ILE A 35 8.96 3.69 -5.60
C ILE A 35 9.90 2.65 -6.23
N ILE A 36 9.36 1.52 -6.65
CA ILE A 36 10.10 0.43 -7.30
C ILE A 36 9.51 0.09 -8.67
N ASP A 37 10.30 -0.61 -9.50
CA ASP A 37 9.83 -1.12 -10.78
C ASP A 37 8.79 -2.23 -10.56
N GLY A 38 7.59 -2.06 -11.12
CA GLY A 38 6.50 -3.02 -10.98
C GLY A 38 6.80 -4.37 -11.63
N LEU A 39 7.71 -4.40 -12.61
CA LEU A 39 8.17 -5.66 -13.21
C LEU A 39 8.94 -6.56 -12.24
N SER A 40 9.41 -6.02 -11.10
CA SER A 40 9.98 -6.79 -9.99
C SER A 40 11.09 -7.79 -10.40
N GLY A 41 11.92 -7.40 -11.38
CA GLY A 41 13.04 -8.21 -11.87
C GLY A 41 12.72 -9.16 -13.02
N LEU A 42 11.54 -9.05 -13.65
CA LEU A 42 11.18 -9.85 -14.83
C LEU A 42 12.26 -9.74 -15.92
N ASN A 43 12.67 -10.90 -16.45
CA ASN A 43 13.73 -10.98 -17.45
C ASN A 43 13.29 -10.28 -18.74
N ARG A 44 14.17 -9.46 -19.31
CA ARG A 44 13.94 -8.73 -20.57
C ARG A 44 14.83 -9.22 -21.71
N SER A 45 15.31 -10.46 -21.63
CA SER A 45 16.05 -11.08 -22.73
C SER A 45 15.16 -11.28 -23.96
N VAL A 46 15.74 -11.25 -25.15
CA VAL A 46 15.04 -11.53 -26.41
C VAL A 46 14.58 -12.98 -26.54
N ASP A 47 15.16 -13.87 -25.73
CA ASP A 47 14.81 -15.29 -25.68
C ASP A 47 13.58 -15.57 -24.78
N GLU A 48 13.13 -14.58 -24.03
CA GLU A 48 12.03 -14.68 -23.05
C GLU A 48 10.74 -14.07 -23.61
N TYR A 49 9.65 -14.22 -22.86
CA TYR A 49 8.38 -13.59 -23.23
C TYR A 49 8.52 -12.06 -23.29
N PRO A 50 8.07 -11.40 -24.38
CA PRO A 50 8.22 -9.97 -24.54
C PRO A 50 7.39 -9.23 -23.49
N VAL A 51 8.04 -8.32 -22.77
CA VAL A 51 7.39 -7.49 -21.74
C VAL A 51 7.11 -6.11 -22.32
N GLU A 52 5.92 -5.94 -22.88
CA GLU A 52 5.45 -4.70 -23.50
C GLU A 52 4.66 -3.83 -22.50
N ALA A 53 5.24 -3.64 -21.31
CA ALA A 53 4.61 -2.91 -20.22
C ALA A 53 5.61 -2.03 -19.46
N ILE A 54 5.11 -0.92 -18.95
CA ILE A 54 5.85 -0.04 -18.02
C ILE A 54 5.05 0.03 -16.73
N SER A 55 5.68 -0.29 -15.60
CA SER A 55 5.01 -0.26 -14.30
C SER A 55 5.88 0.34 -13.19
N LYS A 56 5.22 1.02 -12.26
CA LYS A 56 5.79 1.49 -10.99
C LYS A 56 4.81 1.22 -9.87
N ARG A 57 5.36 0.84 -8.72
CA ARG A 57 4.57 0.53 -7.52
C ARG A 57 5.30 0.92 -6.25
N PHE A 58 4.55 0.97 -5.16
CA PHE A 58 5.10 0.86 -3.83
C PHE A 58 5.11 -0.60 -3.38
N ARG A 59 5.99 -0.94 -2.44
CA ARG A 59 5.88 -2.20 -1.69
C ARG A 59 4.68 -2.07 -0.74
N TYR A 60 3.82 -3.09 -0.68
CA TYR A 60 2.49 -2.97 -0.10
C TYR A 60 2.56 -2.61 1.40
N ASP A 61 3.36 -3.33 2.17
CA ASP A 61 3.63 -3.04 3.58
C ASP A 61 4.06 -1.59 3.85
N SER A 62 4.90 -1.05 2.97
CA SER A 62 5.49 0.29 3.11
C SER A 62 4.46 1.37 2.79
N ALA A 63 3.57 1.10 1.84
CA ALA A 63 2.43 1.96 1.55
C ALA A 63 1.40 1.97 2.68
N LEU A 64 1.14 0.81 3.31
CA LEU A 64 0.27 0.72 4.48
C LEU A 64 0.85 1.47 5.68
N VAL A 65 2.16 1.33 5.94
CA VAL A 65 2.85 2.09 7.00
C VAL A 65 2.74 3.59 6.76
N SER A 66 3.01 4.05 5.54
CA SER A 66 2.87 5.47 5.18
C SER A 66 1.45 5.97 5.42
N THR A 67 0.44 5.16 5.04
CA THR A 67 -0.96 5.55 5.18
C THR A 67 -1.39 5.58 6.65
N LEU A 68 -0.97 4.60 7.46
CA LEU A 68 -1.25 4.61 8.91
C LEU A 68 -0.56 5.78 9.61
N LYS A 69 0.62 6.18 9.15
CA LYS A 69 1.33 7.36 9.64
C LYS A 69 0.63 8.66 9.27
N ASP A 70 0.11 8.78 8.06
CA ASP A 70 -0.72 9.92 7.66
C ASP A 70 -1.99 10.03 8.53
N MET A 71 -2.51 8.90 9.03
CA MET A 71 -3.70 8.81 9.87
C MET A 71 -3.40 8.83 11.39
N GLU A 72 -2.18 9.20 11.80
CA GLU A 72 -1.76 9.17 13.20
C GLU A 72 -2.68 10.02 14.10
N GLU A 73 -3.06 11.21 13.66
CA GLU A 73 -3.98 12.09 14.40
C GLU A 73 -5.39 11.49 14.52
N ASP A 74 -5.94 10.96 13.42
CA ASP A 74 -7.26 10.33 13.40
C ASP A 74 -7.33 9.10 14.33
N ILE A 75 -6.27 8.29 14.39
CA ILE A 75 -6.19 7.12 15.27
C ILE A 75 -6.19 7.57 16.74
N LEU A 76 -5.42 8.60 17.09
CA LEU A 76 -5.33 9.12 18.46
C LEU A 76 -6.63 9.79 18.91
N GLU A 77 -7.23 10.61 18.04
CA GLU A 77 -8.55 11.20 18.30
C GLU A 77 -9.62 10.12 18.42
N GLY A 78 -9.55 9.08 17.59
CA GLY A 78 -10.41 7.92 17.64
C GLY A 78 -10.39 7.20 18.99
N LEU A 79 -9.20 6.91 19.52
CA LEU A 79 -9.03 6.32 20.86
C LEU A 79 -9.67 7.19 21.94
N LYS A 80 -9.40 8.50 21.90
CA LYS A 80 -9.94 9.47 22.85
C LYS A 80 -11.47 9.57 22.76
N SER A 81 -12.04 9.53 21.56
CA SER A 81 -13.49 9.60 21.34
C SER A 81 -14.25 8.39 21.91
N GLN A 82 -13.57 7.26 22.06
CA GLN A 82 -14.11 6.02 22.61
C GLN A 82 -13.74 5.83 24.10
N ASP A 83 -13.24 6.88 24.77
CA ASP A 83 -12.77 6.86 26.16
C ASP A 83 -11.71 5.77 26.43
N LEU A 84 -10.85 5.48 25.44
CA LEU A 84 -9.77 4.51 25.55
C LEU A 84 -8.45 5.19 25.93
N GLU A 85 -7.58 4.43 26.59
CA GLU A 85 -6.26 4.89 27.00
C GLU A 85 -5.37 5.17 25.78
N GLU A 86 -4.77 6.37 25.71
CA GLU A 86 -3.89 6.76 24.59
C GLU A 86 -2.66 5.85 24.45
N TYR A 87 -2.27 5.14 25.52
CA TYR A 87 -1.15 4.19 25.51
C TYR A 87 -1.53 2.77 25.11
N LEU A 88 -2.77 2.53 24.66
CA LEU A 88 -3.19 1.25 24.13
C LEU A 88 -2.28 0.82 22.96
N SER A 89 -1.64 -0.34 23.10
CA SER A 89 -0.66 -0.87 22.14
C SER A 89 -1.26 -1.86 21.12
N GLY A 90 -2.55 -2.20 21.22
CA GLY A 90 -3.24 -3.07 20.27
C GLY A 90 -3.44 -4.52 20.75
N PRO A 91 -3.76 -5.45 19.84
CA PRO A 91 -3.68 -5.31 18.39
C PRO A 91 -4.82 -4.47 17.80
N PHE A 92 -4.48 -3.49 16.97
CA PHE A 92 -5.42 -2.74 16.13
C PHE A 92 -5.76 -3.58 14.90
N THR A 93 -7.03 -3.65 14.52
CA THR A 93 -7.48 -4.33 13.30
C THR A 93 -7.84 -3.30 12.25
N VAL A 94 -7.11 -3.32 11.13
CA VAL A 94 -7.25 -2.42 9.99
C VAL A 94 -7.96 -3.17 8.87
N ILE A 95 -9.12 -2.68 8.45
CA ILE A 95 -9.86 -3.24 7.32
C ILE A 95 -9.50 -2.47 6.06
N ILE A 96 -8.99 -3.17 5.05
CA ILE A 96 -8.56 -2.59 3.78
C ILE A 96 -9.54 -2.97 2.67
N LYS A 97 -10.00 -1.96 1.93
CA LYS A 97 -10.65 -2.17 0.63
C LYS A 97 -9.61 -2.06 -0.47
N GLU A 98 -9.37 -3.15 -1.17
CA GLU A 98 -8.55 -3.17 -2.38
C GLU A 98 -9.40 -2.86 -3.61
N SER A 99 -8.80 -2.23 -4.62
CA SER A 99 -9.47 -1.92 -5.88
C SER A 99 -8.49 -2.00 -7.04
N CYS A 100 -8.92 -2.60 -8.15
CA CYS A 100 -8.15 -2.71 -9.37
C CYS A 100 -9.06 -2.39 -10.55
N ASP A 101 -8.65 -1.45 -11.39
CA ASP A 101 -9.42 -1.02 -12.56
C ASP A 101 -8.53 -0.81 -13.79
N GLY A 102 -9.02 -1.26 -14.94
CA GLY A 102 -8.48 -0.93 -16.24
C GLY A 102 -9.03 0.39 -16.79
N MET A 103 -8.20 1.10 -17.54
CA MET A 103 -8.50 2.35 -18.22
C MET A 103 -8.13 2.22 -19.70
N GLY A 104 -9.07 2.59 -20.58
CA GLY A 104 -8.80 2.79 -22.00
C GLY A 104 -8.37 4.21 -22.32
N ASP A 105 -8.08 4.46 -23.60
CA ASP A 105 -7.77 5.78 -24.16
C ASP A 105 -6.58 6.50 -23.47
N VAL A 106 -5.58 5.73 -23.04
CA VAL A 106 -4.36 6.25 -22.40
C VAL A 106 -3.27 6.37 -23.46
N SER A 107 -3.23 7.50 -24.18
CA SER A 107 -2.34 7.65 -25.34
C SER A 107 -0.86 7.38 -25.06
N GLU A 108 -0.24 6.60 -25.93
CA GLU A 108 1.20 6.35 -25.90
C GLU A 108 1.97 7.65 -26.20
N LYS A 109 3.12 7.84 -25.53
CA LYS A 109 4.01 8.96 -25.80
C LYS A 109 5.11 8.52 -26.76
N HIS A 110 5.48 9.40 -27.70
CA HIS A 110 6.75 9.25 -28.40
C HIS A 110 7.91 9.26 -27.41
N GLY A 111 8.92 8.43 -27.66
CA GLY A 111 10.12 8.38 -26.83
C GLY A 111 10.89 7.08 -27.02
N SER A 112 11.91 6.91 -26.18
CA SER A 112 12.60 5.62 -26.03
C SER A 112 11.83 4.72 -25.06
N GLY A 113 11.65 3.46 -25.42
CA GLY A 113 10.99 2.48 -24.57
C GLY A 113 10.48 1.29 -25.38
N PRO A 114 9.92 0.27 -24.71
CA PRO A 114 9.10 -0.71 -25.42
C PRO A 114 7.87 -0.01 -26.01
N ALA A 115 7.29 -0.60 -27.05
CA ALA A 115 5.92 -0.27 -27.41
C ALA A 115 5.02 -0.63 -26.22
N VAL A 116 4.09 0.26 -25.87
CA VAL A 116 3.14 0.03 -24.77
C VAL A 116 1.70 0.16 -25.27
N PRO A 117 0.75 -0.58 -24.70
CA PRO A 117 -0.65 -0.42 -25.07
C PRO A 117 -1.17 0.96 -24.64
N GLU A 118 -2.13 1.51 -25.39
CA GLU A 118 -2.84 2.75 -25.03
C GLU A 118 -3.91 2.52 -23.94
N LYS A 119 -3.53 1.74 -22.93
CA LYS A 119 -4.34 1.30 -21.80
C LYS A 119 -3.51 1.33 -20.53
N ALA A 120 -4.17 1.47 -19.40
CA ALA A 120 -3.53 1.40 -18.10
C ALA A 120 -4.33 0.53 -17.15
N VAL A 121 -3.64 -0.08 -16.18
CA VAL A 121 -4.26 -0.71 -15.02
C VAL A 121 -3.75 -0.03 -13.77
N ARG A 122 -4.66 0.22 -12.83
CA ARG A 122 -4.35 0.82 -11.53
C ARG A 122 -4.79 -0.12 -10.44
N PHE A 123 -3.88 -0.43 -9.52
CA PHE A 123 -4.18 -1.10 -8.28
C PHE A 123 -4.04 -0.11 -7.13
N SER A 124 -5.05 -0.03 -6.28
CA SER A 124 -5.16 0.93 -5.19
C SER A 124 -5.77 0.26 -3.95
N PHE A 125 -5.65 0.93 -2.81
CA PHE A 125 -6.32 0.51 -1.58
C PHE A 125 -6.85 1.70 -0.78
N THR A 126 -7.79 1.41 0.12
CA THR A 126 -8.36 2.37 1.06
C THR A 126 -8.45 1.72 2.43
N ILE A 127 -8.00 2.40 3.49
CA ILE A 127 -8.30 1.97 4.87
C ILE A 127 -9.75 2.34 5.17
N MET A 128 -10.61 1.33 5.34
CA MET A 128 -12.05 1.52 5.53
C MET A 128 -12.40 1.82 6.98
N ASN A 129 -11.78 1.11 7.92
CA ASN A 129 -11.94 1.35 9.34
C ASN A 129 -10.77 0.75 10.12
N ILE A 130 -10.57 1.27 11.33
CA ILE A 130 -9.62 0.75 12.30
C ILE A 130 -10.38 0.50 13.59
N SER A 131 -10.17 -0.67 14.18
CA SER A 131 -10.83 -1.10 15.42
C SER A 131 -9.86 -1.69 16.41
N VAL A 132 -10.24 -1.70 17.68
CA VAL A 132 -9.45 -2.29 18.77
C VAL A 132 -10.34 -3.21 19.63
N PRO A 133 -9.78 -4.27 20.24
CA PRO A 133 -10.50 -5.09 21.21
C PRO A 133 -10.96 -4.26 22.42
N ASN A 134 -12.17 -4.54 22.90
CA ASN A 134 -12.74 -4.01 24.14
C ASN A 134 -13.48 -5.15 24.88
N ASN A 135 -13.80 -4.96 26.16
CA ASN A 135 -14.45 -5.96 27.01
C ASN A 135 -15.75 -6.56 26.43
N SER A 136 -16.42 -5.83 25.52
CA SER A 136 -17.66 -6.25 24.84
C SER A 136 -17.47 -6.70 23.39
N GLY A 137 -16.23 -6.84 22.89
CA GLY A 137 -15.94 -7.22 21.50
C GLY A 137 -14.86 -6.35 20.86
N SER A 138 -15.19 -5.68 19.75
CA SER A 138 -14.32 -4.72 19.07
C SER A 138 -15.01 -3.37 18.94
N VAL A 139 -14.29 -2.28 19.23
CA VAL A 139 -14.78 -0.91 19.04
C VAL A 139 -14.04 -0.26 17.88
N ARG A 140 -14.76 0.45 17.01
CA ARG A 140 -14.18 1.21 15.90
C ARG A 140 -13.67 2.54 16.44
N ILE A 141 -12.43 2.86 16.14
CA ILE A 141 -11.81 4.15 16.48
C ILE A 141 -11.72 5.07 15.25
N PHE A 142 -11.75 4.48 14.05
CA PHE A 142 -11.79 5.22 12.78
C PHE A 142 -12.74 4.51 11.82
N GLU A 143 -13.49 5.29 11.03
CA GLU A 143 -14.29 4.81 9.92
C GLU A 143 -14.26 5.85 8.79
N GLU A 144 -13.91 5.41 7.58
CA GLU A 144 -13.84 6.27 6.42
C GLU A 144 -15.24 6.77 6.03
N ALA A 145 -15.45 8.07 6.16
CA ALA A 145 -16.74 8.72 5.93
C ALA A 145 -17.17 8.69 4.46
N LYS A 146 -16.21 8.69 3.52
CA LYS A 146 -16.48 8.69 2.07
C LYS A 146 -15.65 7.61 1.37
N PRO A 147 -15.98 6.32 1.54
CA PRO A 147 -15.14 5.18 1.10
C PRO A 147 -14.98 5.00 -0.41
N ASN A 148 -15.69 5.79 -1.20
CA ASN A 148 -15.60 5.83 -2.67
C ASN A 148 -15.04 7.17 -3.18
N SER A 149 -14.52 8.03 -2.30
CA SER A 149 -13.86 9.26 -2.71
C SER A 149 -12.47 8.95 -3.26
N GLU A 150 -12.09 9.71 -4.27
CA GLU A 150 -10.74 9.79 -4.82
C GLU A 150 -9.69 10.22 -3.79
N LEU A 151 -10.07 10.90 -2.70
CA LEU A 151 -9.15 11.40 -1.68
C LEU A 151 -8.59 10.30 -0.76
N CYS A 152 -9.39 9.27 -0.49
CA CYS A 152 -8.99 8.15 0.37
C CYS A 152 -8.41 6.97 -0.41
N CYS A 153 -8.59 6.93 -1.73
CA CYS A 153 -8.09 5.88 -2.61
C CYS A 153 -6.58 6.06 -2.87
N LYS A 154 -5.75 5.30 -2.16
CA LYS A 154 -4.30 5.39 -2.24
C LYS A 154 -3.76 4.53 -3.40
N PRO A 155 -3.06 5.11 -4.39
CA PRO A 155 -2.50 4.33 -5.49
C PRO A 155 -1.33 3.48 -5.00
N LEU A 156 -1.32 2.19 -5.38
CA LEU A 156 -0.29 1.24 -4.99
C LEU A 156 0.56 0.78 -6.17
N CYS A 157 -0.06 0.51 -7.32
CA CYS A 157 0.62 0.11 -8.54
C CYS A 157 -0.06 0.72 -9.77
N LEU A 158 0.75 1.27 -10.66
CA LEU A 158 0.32 1.79 -11.94
C LEU A 158 1.08 1.04 -13.03
N MET A 159 0.38 0.61 -14.06
CA MET A 159 0.99 -0.03 -15.22
C MET A 159 0.33 0.44 -16.52
N LEU A 160 1.15 0.65 -17.55
CA LEU A 160 0.70 0.72 -18.93
C LEU A 160 0.66 -0.72 -19.46
N ALA A 161 -0.52 -1.32 -19.38
CA ALA A 161 -0.82 -2.70 -19.74
C ALA A 161 -2.32 -2.82 -20.06
N ASP A 162 -2.71 -3.85 -20.80
CA ASP A 162 -4.12 -4.20 -20.99
C ASP A 162 -4.58 -5.11 -19.83
N GLU A 163 -5.70 -4.80 -19.19
CA GLU A 163 -6.28 -5.68 -18.16
C GLU A 163 -6.69 -7.06 -18.71
N SER A 164 -6.87 -7.15 -20.03
CA SER A 164 -7.19 -8.40 -20.73
C SER A 164 -5.96 -9.28 -20.98
N ASP A 165 -4.74 -8.74 -20.88
CA ASP A 165 -3.50 -9.51 -20.98
C ASP A 165 -3.19 -10.15 -19.62
N HIS A 166 -3.59 -11.41 -19.49
CA HIS A 166 -3.53 -12.13 -18.21
C HIS A 166 -2.09 -12.40 -17.77
N GLU A 167 -1.21 -12.69 -18.72
CA GLU A 167 0.21 -12.98 -18.49
C GLU A 167 0.92 -11.75 -17.93
N THR A 168 0.77 -10.59 -18.60
CA THR A 168 1.38 -9.33 -18.15
C THR A 168 0.80 -8.89 -16.80
N LEU A 169 -0.53 -8.95 -16.64
CA LEU A 169 -1.20 -8.54 -15.41
C LEU A 169 -0.75 -9.40 -14.23
N THR A 170 -0.67 -10.72 -14.41
CA THR A 170 -0.23 -11.65 -13.38
C THR A 170 1.23 -11.44 -13.02
N ALA A 171 2.10 -11.23 -14.02
CA ALA A 171 3.51 -10.96 -13.79
C ALA A 171 3.73 -9.70 -12.93
N ILE A 172 2.98 -8.62 -13.18
CA ILE A 172 3.12 -7.35 -12.46
C ILE A 172 2.45 -7.39 -11.09
N LEU A 173 1.26 -8.01 -10.95
CA LEU A 173 0.51 -8.00 -9.68
C LEU A 173 0.90 -9.13 -8.72
N SER A 174 1.46 -10.24 -9.19
CA SER A 174 1.82 -11.37 -8.31
C SER A 174 2.74 -11.01 -7.12
N PRO A 175 3.72 -10.08 -7.22
CA PRO A 175 4.48 -9.63 -6.06
C PRO A 175 3.62 -8.93 -5.00
N LEU A 176 2.65 -8.11 -5.42
CA LEU A 176 1.72 -7.45 -4.49
C LEU A 176 0.82 -8.46 -3.79
N ILE A 177 0.34 -9.48 -4.51
CA ILE A 177 -0.45 -10.56 -3.91
C ILE A 177 0.40 -11.37 -2.94
N ALA A 178 1.67 -11.66 -3.25
CA ALA A 178 2.57 -12.35 -2.34
C ALA A 178 2.84 -11.53 -1.05
N GLU A 179 3.07 -10.22 -1.18
CA GLU A 179 3.21 -9.28 -0.06
C GLU A 179 1.94 -9.29 0.81
N ARG A 180 0.77 -9.16 0.18
CA ARG A 180 -0.54 -9.22 0.84
C ARG A 180 -0.77 -10.51 1.62
N GLU A 181 -0.53 -11.66 1.00
CA GLU A 181 -0.73 -12.95 1.69
C GLU A 181 0.25 -13.13 2.85
N ALA A 182 1.48 -12.63 2.74
CA ALA A 182 2.42 -12.65 3.87
C ALA A 182 1.90 -11.82 5.06
N MET A 183 1.37 -10.62 4.80
CA MET A 183 0.87 -9.70 5.84
C MET A 183 -0.29 -10.27 6.66
N LYS A 184 -1.15 -11.11 6.07
CA LYS A 184 -2.29 -11.74 6.79
C LYS A 184 -1.89 -12.63 7.97
N SER A 185 -0.66 -13.14 7.96
CA SER A 185 -0.14 -14.06 8.98
C SER A 185 0.82 -13.39 9.96
N SER A 186 0.90 -12.05 9.94
CA SER A 186 1.82 -11.27 10.75
C SER A 186 1.16 -10.04 11.37
N GLU A 187 1.84 -9.43 12.33
CA GLU A 187 1.46 -8.18 12.97
C GLU A 187 2.50 -7.11 12.64
N LEU A 188 2.05 -5.94 12.21
CA LEU A 188 2.91 -4.77 12.00
C LEU A 188 3.12 -4.05 13.33
N MET A 189 4.37 -3.87 13.70
CA MET A 189 4.79 -3.04 14.82
C MET A 189 5.19 -1.66 14.29
N LEU A 190 4.42 -0.63 14.66
CA LEU A 190 4.59 0.73 14.17
C LEU A 190 4.42 1.73 15.32
N GLU A 191 5.33 2.69 15.42
CA GLU A 191 5.22 3.77 16.39
C GLU A 191 4.14 4.77 15.95
N ILE A 192 3.15 5.06 16.81
CA ILE A 192 2.10 6.07 16.60
C ILE A 192 1.95 6.83 17.91
N GLY A 193 2.07 8.16 17.89
CA GLY A 193 2.04 9.00 19.09
C GLY A 193 3.20 8.72 20.06
N GLY A 194 4.36 8.27 19.55
CA GLY A 194 5.52 7.89 20.38
C GLY A 194 5.40 6.51 21.05
N ILE A 195 4.37 5.73 20.73
CA ILE A 195 4.11 4.41 21.34
C ILE A 195 4.13 3.34 20.25
N LEU A 196 4.85 2.25 20.51
CA LEU A 196 4.87 1.10 19.61
C LEU A 196 3.53 0.35 19.69
N ARG A 197 2.81 0.29 18.57
CA ARG A 197 1.50 -0.35 18.45
C ARG A 197 1.54 -1.51 17.45
N SER A 198 0.77 -2.55 17.73
CA SER A 198 0.56 -3.71 16.85
C SER A 198 -0.66 -3.51 15.96
N PHE A 199 -0.54 -3.79 14.67
CA PHE A 199 -1.62 -3.74 13.68
C PHE A 199 -1.76 -5.07 12.93
N LYS A 200 -3.02 -5.49 12.75
CA LYS A 200 -3.45 -6.62 11.91
C LYS A 200 -4.24 -6.08 10.73
N PHE A 201 -4.14 -6.76 9.60
CA PHE A 201 -4.78 -6.35 8.36
C PHE A 201 -5.76 -7.40 7.87
N ILE A 202 -6.93 -6.95 7.41
CA ILE A 202 -7.99 -7.76 6.80
C ILE A 202 -8.34 -7.19 5.44
#